data_AF-A0A257NEB2-F1
#
_entry.id   AF-A0A257NEB2-F1
#
_cell.length_a   1.000
_cell.length_b   1.000
_cell.length_c   1.000
_cell.angle_alpha   90.00
_cell.angle_beta   90.00
_cell.angle_gamma   90.00
#
_symmetry.space_group_name_H-M   'P 1'
#
loop_
_entity.id
_entity.type
_entity.pdbx_description
1 polymer ?
#
loop_
_entity_poly.entity_id
_entity_poly.type
_entity_poly.pdbx_seq_one_letter_code
_entity_poly.pdbx_strand_id
1 'polypeptide(L)'
;NIGHPLLVQSLNVDDLHTNEPAWGVADQAGHGTEMAGLSVWGDLAHSLASSNPVVLTHRLESVKILPHNGGNIGRHHGNLTLEAVARPEVSAPYRQRVFSMAITAKDNRDQGKPSAWSATLDRLASDVDGEGLIPRLIIVSGGNIDDINAWGGYPFSNSTDSIHDPGQAWNILTVGAYTEKTNITEADTQGYSAVAPFGGLSPFSTTSRTWQKHWPLKPDVVFEGGNVAKNALGPVTIHSLNLLTTHHELTERLLTTTNATSAATALCSRMAAQLMAQYPNLWPETVRALIVHSAEWTEQMKADFLDVRERSGDYQHLIRHCGFGVPNLERALWSASNSLTLIVQDELQPFVREDDKGEPKLREMHLHSLPWPQEALMNLGETMVEMRVTLSYFIEPSPGIVERGAGGRYRYESHGLRFDVKRPEEKPDDFRARINQRVRDAEDGSYTGGGSDYNWQLGAGLRHLGSLHSDTWTGTAAALAERGVLAIYPVAGWWKTRKKEGRYDKKARYALIISIRTPETEVDLYNAIENLVAITT
;
A
#
# COMPACT_ATOMS: atom_id res chain seq x y z
N ASN A 1 18.26 12.95 -17.26
CA ASN A 1 16.83 12.57 -17.36
C ASN A 1 16.16 13.25 -18.55
N ILE A 2 15.94 14.57 -18.54
CA ILE A 2 15.15 15.27 -19.59
C ILE A 2 15.71 15.15 -21.02
N GLY A 3 17.02 14.95 -21.18
CA GLY A 3 17.64 14.76 -22.50
C GLY A 3 17.29 13.43 -23.17
N HIS A 4 16.72 12.46 -22.44
CA HIS A 4 16.38 11.15 -23.01
C HIS A 4 15.14 11.28 -23.93
N PRO A 5 15.18 10.77 -25.18
CA PRO A 5 14.07 10.91 -26.13
C PRO A 5 12.71 10.39 -25.62
N LEU A 6 12.72 9.31 -24.84
CA LEU A 6 11.50 8.76 -24.21
C LEU A 6 11.04 9.50 -22.94
N LEU A 7 11.79 10.46 -22.40
CA LEU A 7 11.41 11.19 -21.18
C LEU A 7 11.09 12.68 -21.45
N VAL A 8 11.56 13.23 -22.57
CA VAL A 8 11.43 14.66 -22.89
C VAL A 8 9.97 15.15 -22.93
N GLN A 9 9.01 14.29 -23.28
CA GLN A 9 7.58 14.64 -23.29
C GLN A 9 6.93 14.58 -21.91
N SER A 10 7.57 13.89 -20.96
CA SER A 10 7.03 13.61 -19.63
C SER A 10 7.69 14.43 -18.53
N LEU A 11 8.73 15.20 -18.82
CA LEU A 11 9.51 15.92 -17.81
C LEU A 11 9.85 17.32 -18.31
N ASN A 12 9.43 18.36 -17.60
CA ASN A 12 9.77 19.75 -17.90
C ASN A 12 11.08 20.14 -17.20
N VAL A 13 11.81 21.14 -17.73
CA VAL A 13 13.01 21.69 -17.08
C VAL A 13 12.70 22.32 -15.72
N ASP A 14 11.52 22.93 -15.58
CA ASP A 14 11.05 23.53 -14.32
C ASP A 14 10.62 22.49 -13.28
N ASP A 15 10.46 21.23 -13.71
CA ASP A 15 10.08 20.08 -12.89
C ASP A 15 11.32 19.26 -12.44
N LEU A 16 12.52 19.83 -12.62
CA LEU A 16 13.79 19.27 -12.17
C LEU A 16 14.27 20.00 -10.91
N HIS A 17 14.37 19.27 -9.82
CA HIS A 17 14.71 19.79 -8.51
C HIS A 17 15.91 19.06 -7.90
N THR A 18 16.56 19.72 -6.95
CA THR A 18 17.61 19.15 -6.10
C THR A 18 17.50 19.75 -4.72
N ASN A 19 17.80 18.97 -3.68
CA ASN A 19 17.87 19.50 -2.32
C ASN A 19 19.03 20.48 -2.16
N GLU A 20 20.17 20.19 -2.81
CA GLU A 20 21.34 21.07 -2.81
C GLU A 20 21.68 21.50 -4.24
N PRO A 21 21.72 22.82 -4.52
CA PRO A 21 22.06 23.34 -5.85
C PRO A 21 23.40 22.81 -6.38
N ALA A 22 24.38 22.62 -5.50
CA ALA A 22 25.72 22.15 -5.86
C ALA A 22 25.73 20.72 -6.44
N TRP A 23 24.72 19.89 -6.16
CA TRP A 23 24.63 18.54 -6.75
C TRP A 23 24.11 18.56 -8.20
N GLY A 24 23.54 19.69 -8.63
CA GLY A 24 22.79 19.80 -9.87
C GLY A 24 21.57 18.87 -9.93
N VAL A 25 20.84 18.91 -11.04
CA VAL A 25 19.60 18.13 -11.22
C VAL A 25 19.78 16.89 -12.12
N ALA A 26 20.91 16.77 -12.81
CA ALA A 26 21.18 15.65 -13.70
C ALA A 26 21.49 14.37 -12.92
N ASP A 27 20.92 13.26 -13.34
CA ASP A 27 21.29 11.93 -12.84
C ASP A 27 22.66 11.52 -13.39
N GLN A 28 23.57 11.18 -12.48
CA GLN A 28 24.95 10.80 -12.78
C GLN A 28 25.22 9.32 -12.56
N ALA A 29 24.26 8.60 -11.96
CA ALA A 29 24.42 7.18 -11.61
C ALA A 29 23.47 6.27 -12.40
N GLY A 30 22.39 6.82 -12.95
CA GLY A 30 21.46 6.12 -13.83
C GLY A 30 20.19 5.65 -13.14
N HIS A 31 20.23 5.38 -11.84
CA HIS A 31 19.09 4.86 -11.08
C HIS A 31 17.84 5.73 -11.21
N GLY A 32 17.98 7.05 -11.12
CA GLY A 32 16.84 7.97 -11.27
C GLY A 32 16.23 7.94 -12.67
N THR A 33 17.06 7.80 -13.71
CA THR A 33 16.62 7.67 -15.10
C THR A 33 15.93 6.33 -15.34
N GLU A 34 16.44 5.25 -14.78
CA GLU A 34 15.81 3.92 -14.84
C GLU A 34 14.41 3.93 -14.20
N MET A 35 14.28 4.55 -13.02
CA MET A 35 12.99 4.68 -12.34
C MET A 35 12.02 5.58 -13.10
N ALA A 36 12.53 6.66 -13.72
CA ALA A 36 11.73 7.54 -14.57
C ALA A 36 11.13 6.79 -15.77
N GLY A 37 11.93 5.95 -16.44
CA GLY A 37 11.47 5.13 -17.55
C GLY A 37 10.34 4.18 -17.15
N LEU A 38 10.51 3.42 -16.07
CA LEU A 38 9.48 2.50 -15.56
C LEU A 38 8.23 3.25 -15.07
N SER A 39 8.40 4.40 -14.43
CA SER A 39 7.27 5.19 -13.90
C SER A 39 6.38 5.75 -15.00
N VAL A 40 6.94 6.03 -16.20
CA VAL A 40 6.16 6.53 -17.35
C VAL A 40 5.64 5.35 -18.19
N TRP A 41 6.53 4.45 -18.58
CA TRP A 41 6.26 3.49 -19.63
C TRP A 41 5.92 2.08 -19.13
N GLY A 42 6.25 1.77 -17.87
CA GLY A 42 6.28 0.38 -17.39
C GLY A 42 7.48 -0.37 -17.98
N ASP A 43 7.43 -1.70 -17.97
CA ASP A 43 8.44 -2.51 -18.66
C ASP A 43 8.31 -2.29 -20.18
N LEU A 44 9.34 -1.65 -20.75
CA LEU A 44 9.37 -1.29 -22.16
C LEU A 44 9.38 -2.51 -23.09
N ALA A 45 9.73 -3.70 -22.60
CA ALA A 45 9.75 -4.92 -23.41
C ALA A 45 8.39 -5.17 -24.09
N HIS A 46 7.29 -4.95 -23.37
CA HIS A 46 5.93 -5.13 -23.93
C HIS A 46 5.57 -4.04 -24.94
N SER A 47 5.88 -2.79 -24.63
CA SER A 47 5.56 -1.65 -25.50
C SER A 47 6.35 -1.71 -26.81
N LEU A 48 7.63 -2.10 -26.75
CA LEU A 48 8.50 -2.21 -27.93
C LEU A 48 8.21 -3.46 -28.77
N ALA A 49 7.57 -4.48 -28.20
CA ALA A 49 7.09 -5.65 -28.93
C ALA A 49 5.77 -5.38 -29.70
N SER A 50 5.18 -4.20 -29.53
CA SER A 50 3.91 -3.80 -30.16
C SER A 50 4.10 -2.56 -31.04
N SER A 51 3.24 -2.40 -32.05
CA SER A 51 3.11 -1.17 -32.84
C SER A 51 1.98 -0.26 -32.37
N ASN A 52 1.28 -0.64 -31.30
CA ASN A 52 0.18 0.15 -30.75
C ASN A 52 0.70 1.46 -30.15
N PRO A 53 0.00 2.59 -30.37
CA PRO A 53 0.38 3.84 -29.74
C PRO A 53 0.22 3.75 -28.21
N VAL A 54 1.22 4.24 -27.47
CA VAL A 54 1.17 4.33 -26.01
C VAL A 54 0.69 5.72 -25.62
N VAL A 55 -0.42 5.80 -24.89
CA VAL A 55 -0.97 7.06 -24.38
C VAL A 55 -0.43 7.31 -22.97
N LEU A 56 0.24 8.44 -22.80
CA LEU A 56 0.70 8.91 -21.49
C LEU A 56 -0.39 9.74 -20.80
N THR A 57 -0.75 9.36 -19.58
CA THR A 57 -1.78 10.04 -18.79
C THR A 57 -1.22 10.89 -17.65
N HIS A 58 0.07 10.77 -17.38
CA HIS A 58 0.78 11.47 -16.30
C HIS A 58 2.16 11.94 -16.75
N ARG A 59 2.79 12.75 -15.90
CA ARG A 59 4.13 13.33 -16.10
C ARG A 59 4.99 13.10 -14.88
N LEU A 60 6.27 13.43 -14.99
CA LEU A 60 7.27 13.28 -13.95
C LEU A 60 7.68 14.66 -13.42
N GLU A 61 7.99 14.68 -12.13
CA GLU A 61 8.88 15.63 -11.48
C GLU A 61 10.04 14.83 -10.90
N SER A 62 11.25 15.41 -10.91
CA SER A 62 12.43 14.74 -10.37
C SER A 62 13.04 15.57 -9.27
N VAL A 63 13.37 14.94 -8.15
CA VAL A 63 14.04 15.61 -7.03
C VAL A 63 15.28 14.83 -6.64
N LYS A 64 16.46 15.43 -6.81
CA LYS A 64 17.71 14.85 -6.31
C LYS A 64 17.82 15.08 -4.80
N ILE A 65 17.58 14.01 -4.05
CA ILE A 65 17.66 13.98 -2.58
C ILE A 65 19.06 13.64 -2.05
N LEU A 66 19.89 12.96 -2.85
CA LEU A 66 21.26 12.58 -2.52
C LEU A 66 22.18 12.79 -3.72
N PRO A 67 23.47 13.14 -3.52
CA PRO A 67 24.44 13.26 -4.62
C PRO A 67 24.88 11.90 -5.15
N HIS A 68 25.01 10.91 -4.28
CA HIS A 68 25.35 9.51 -4.56
C HIS A 68 24.93 8.63 -3.37
N ASN A 69 25.04 7.31 -3.51
CA ASN A 69 24.78 6.38 -2.41
C ASN A 69 25.66 6.71 -1.19
N GLY A 70 25.07 6.75 0.01
CA GLY A 70 25.73 7.17 1.25
C GLY A 70 26.11 8.67 1.32
N GLY A 71 25.69 9.49 0.36
CA GLY A 71 26.02 10.92 0.25
C GLY A 71 25.28 11.84 1.24
N ASN A 72 24.71 11.30 2.32
CA ASN A 72 23.94 12.01 3.34
C ASN A 72 24.72 12.30 4.63
N ILE A 73 26.06 12.30 4.59
CA ILE A 73 26.91 12.46 5.78
C ILE A 73 26.50 13.72 6.56
N GLY A 74 26.20 13.55 7.85
CA GLY A 74 25.78 14.64 8.74
C GLY A 74 24.34 15.15 8.54
N ARG A 75 23.56 14.54 7.63
CA ARG A 75 22.15 14.91 7.39
C ARG A 75 21.22 13.71 7.63
N HIS A 76 20.16 13.96 8.39
CA HIS A 76 19.12 12.98 8.64
C HIS A 76 18.24 12.80 7.40
N HIS A 77 17.93 11.55 7.06
CA HIS A 77 17.07 11.21 5.92
C HIS A 77 15.70 11.89 6.00
N GLY A 78 15.10 11.99 7.19
CA GLY A 78 13.83 12.72 7.38
C GLY A 78 13.90 14.17 6.89
N ASN A 79 14.95 14.92 7.23
CA ASN A 79 15.10 16.32 6.80
C ASN A 79 15.29 16.42 5.28
N LEU A 80 16.11 15.52 4.71
CA LEU A 80 16.29 15.45 3.26
C LEU A 80 14.97 15.15 2.54
N THR A 81 14.14 14.26 3.08
CA THR A 81 12.83 13.95 2.49
C THR A 81 11.85 15.11 2.61
N LEU A 82 11.81 15.82 3.75
CA LEU A 82 10.98 17.04 3.91
C LEU A 82 11.33 18.08 2.86
N GLU A 83 12.63 18.38 2.69
CA GLU A 83 13.09 19.32 1.68
C GLU A 83 12.73 18.85 0.27
N ALA A 84 12.90 17.56 -0.02
CA ALA A 84 12.63 16.99 -1.33
C ALA A 84 11.15 17.07 -1.72
N VAL A 85 10.24 16.84 -0.77
CA VAL A 85 8.79 17.00 -0.99
C VAL A 85 8.43 18.48 -1.17
N ALA A 86 9.05 19.36 -0.38
CA ALA A 86 8.76 20.80 -0.46
C ALA A 86 9.19 21.43 -1.80
N ARG A 87 10.27 20.95 -2.46
CA ARG A 87 10.76 21.54 -3.73
C ARG A 87 9.68 21.66 -4.81
N PRO A 88 9.01 20.56 -5.24
CA PRO A 88 7.95 20.63 -6.26
C PRO A 88 6.67 21.30 -5.73
N GLU A 89 6.37 21.20 -4.45
CA GLU A 89 5.17 21.85 -3.89
C GLU A 89 5.29 23.37 -3.87
N VAL A 90 6.48 23.91 -3.65
CA VAL A 90 6.72 25.35 -3.75
C VAL A 90 6.63 25.83 -5.20
N SER A 91 7.15 25.06 -6.17
CA SER A 91 7.10 25.46 -7.59
C SER A 91 5.71 25.35 -8.21
N ALA A 92 4.92 24.34 -7.81
CA ALA A 92 3.57 24.12 -8.30
C ALA A 92 2.65 23.58 -7.18
N PRO A 93 2.10 24.46 -6.31
CA PRO A 93 1.40 24.05 -5.08
C PRO A 93 0.08 23.31 -5.29
N TYR A 94 -0.59 23.53 -6.43
CA TYR A 94 -1.90 22.92 -6.71
C TYR A 94 -1.83 21.65 -7.57
N ARG A 95 -0.62 21.21 -7.94
CA ARG A 95 -0.46 20.01 -8.76
C ARG A 95 -0.64 18.77 -7.90
N GLN A 96 -1.51 17.87 -8.34
CA GLN A 96 -1.72 16.58 -7.70
C GLN A 96 -0.52 15.66 -7.94
N ARG A 97 -0.06 14.98 -6.88
CA ARG A 97 1.17 14.20 -6.91
C ARG A 97 1.02 12.88 -6.19
N VAL A 98 1.73 11.90 -6.74
CA VAL A 98 2.20 10.73 -6.01
C VAL A 98 3.72 10.85 -5.88
N PHE A 99 4.23 10.75 -4.65
CA PHE A 99 5.66 10.75 -4.40
C PHE A 99 6.20 9.33 -4.47
N SER A 100 7.18 9.09 -5.33
CA SER A 100 7.87 7.80 -5.47
C SER A 100 9.28 7.89 -4.90
N MET A 101 9.64 7.00 -3.98
CA MET A 101 10.96 6.99 -3.35
C MET A 101 11.54 5.57 -3.31
N ALA A 102 12.52 5.32 -4.17
CA ALA A 102 13.28 4.07 -4.21
C ALA A 102 14.61 4.18 -3.44
N ILE A 103 14.59 4.84 -2.28
CA ILE A 103 15.76 5.05 -1.40
C ILE A 103 15.41 4.52 -0.03
N THR A 104 16.28 3.67 0.50
CA THR A 104 16.13 3.03 1.81
C THR A 104 17.47 2.98 2.54
N ALA A 105 17.41 2.80 3.86
CA ALA A 105 18.58 2.61 4.70
C ALA A 105 18.47 1.29 5.47
N LYS A 106 19.59 0.55 5.56
CA LYS A 106 19.69 -0.69 6.35
C LYS A 106 19.73 -0.42 7.87
N ASP A 107 19.96 0.83 8.26
CA ASP A 107 19.93 1.30 9.64
C ASP A 107 18.48 1.30 10.16
N ASN A 108 18.29 1.10 11.47
CA ASN A 108 16.97 1.10 12.13
C ASN A 108 16.01 -0.06 11.72
N ARG A 109 16.55 -1.26 11.43
CA ARG A 109 15.77 -2.50 11.27
C ARG A 109 15.29 -3.07 12.63
N ASP A 110 14.66 -2.22 13.43
CA ASP A 110 14.23 -2.48 14.81
C ASP A 110 12.92 -3.30 14.86
N GLN A 111 12.86 -4.39 14.10
CA GLN A 111 11.74 -5.34 14.07
C GLN A 111 10.36 -4.67 13.86
N GLY A 112 10.30 -3.67 12.97
CA GLY A 112 9.08 -2.94 12.60
C GLY A 112 8.79 -1.69 13.42
N LYS A 113 9.60 -1.37 14.41
CA LYS A 113 9.48 -0.12 15.18
C LYS A 113 9.66 1.11 14.26
N PRO A 114 8.74 2.09 14.30
CA PRO A 114 8.89 3.34 13.55
C PRO A 114 10.20 4.08 13.89
N SER A 115 10.88 4.57 12.86
CA SER A 115 12.08 5.42 12.97
C SER A 115 11.68 6.90 12.91
N ALA A 116 12.66 7.79 13.09
CA ALA A 116 12.47 9.21 12.82
C ALA A 116 12.13 9.48 11.34
N TRP A 117 12.70 8.70 10.41
CA TRP A 117 12.44 8.86 8.98
C TRP A 117 11.05 8.35 8.60
N SER A 118 10.63 7.19 9.09
CA SER A 118 9.27 6.70 8.86
C SER A 118 8.21 7.61 9.48
N ALA A 119 8.47 8.15 10.68
CA ALA A 119 7.58 9.15 11.28
C ALA A 119 7.54 10.45 10.47
N THR A 120 8.63 10.83 9.81
CA THR A 120 8.63 11.97 8.89
C THR A 120 7.72 11.71 7.68
N LEU A 121 7.75 10.49 7.12
CA LEU A 121 6.85 10.11 6.04
C LEU A 121 5.38 10.09 6.48
N ASP A 122 5.09 9.55 7.67
CA ASP A 122 3.73 9.56 8.20
C ASP A 122 3.19 10.98 8.42
N ARG A 123 4.07 11.88 8.89
CA ARG A 123 3.77 13.31 9.08
C ARG A 123 3.50 14.03 7.75
N LEU A 124 4.29 13.73 6.72
CA LEU A 124 4.11 14.25 5.36
C LEU A 124 2.82 13.73 4.71
N ALA A 125 2.55 12.43 4.83
CA ALA A 125 1.38 11.79 4.25
C ALA A 125 0.07 12.32 4.86
N SER A 126 0.02 12.46 6.19
CA SER A 126 -1.13 13.04 6.91
C SER A 126 -1.19 14.57 6.89
N ASP A 127 -0.16 15.23 6.35
CA ASP A 127 -0.03 16.68 6.29
C ASP A 127 -0.19 17.37 7.66
N VAL A 128 0.52 16.86 8.69
CA VAL A 128 0.40 17.38 10.06
C VAL A 128 0.67 18.88 10.14
N ASP A 129 1.67 19.36 9.40
CA ASP A 129 2.06 20.77 9.36
C ASP A 129 1.03 21.67 8.66
N GLY A 130 0.38 21.14 7.63
CA GLY A 130 -0.73 21.79 6.92
C GLY A 130 -2.09 21.50 7.53
N GLU A 131 -2.15 20.87 8.70
CA GLU A 131 -3.39 20.49 9.40
C GLU A 131 -4.34 19.61 8.55
N GLY A 132 -3.78 18.72 7.72
CA GLY A 132 -4.53 17.76 6.91
C GLY A 132 -5.13 18.35 5.64
N LEU A 133 -4.71 19.55 5.22
CA LEU A 133 -5.24 20.23 4.04
C LEU A 133 -4.81 19.55 2.74
N ILE A 134 -3.54 19.11 2.66
CA ILE A 134 -2.94 18.51 1.47
C ILE A 134 -2.29 17.17 1.85
N PRO A 135 -3.07 16.11 2.15
CA PRO A 135 -2.51 14.78 2.36
C PRO A 135 -1.73 14.31 1.12
N ARG A 136 -0.71 13.47 1.34
CA ARG A 136 0.21 13.04 0.28
C ARG A 136 0.18 11.52 0.13
N LEU A 137 0.04 11.05 -1.11
CA LEU A 137 0.32 9.65 -1.43
C LEU A 137 1.82 9.48 -1.60
N ILE A 138 2.43 8.62 -0.78
CA ILE A 138 3.86 8.32 -0.82
C ILE A 138 4.05 6.81 -0.99
N ILE A 139 4.87 6.43 -1.96
CA ILE A 139 5.18 5.05 -2.31
C ILE A 139 6.69 4.85 -2.15
N VAL A 140 7.08 3.81 -1.40
CA VAL A 140 8.46 3.56 -1.02
C VAL A 140 8.83 2.11 -1.27
N SER A 141 10.05 1.86 -1.74
CA SER A 141 10.57 0.49 -1.87
C SER A 141 10.79 -0.19 -0.53
N GLY A 142 10.56 -1.50 -0.46
CA GLY A 142 10.81 -2.30 0.75
C GLY A 142 12.29 -2.43 1.13
N GLY A 143 13.20 -2.22 0.18
CA GLY A 143 14.62 -2.51 0.36
C GLY A 143 15.01 -3.84 -0.30
N ASN A 144 16.31 -4.02 -0.51
CA ASN A 144 16.84 -5.15 -1.26
C ASN A 144 17.74 -6.04 -0.41
N ILE A 145 17.64 -7.34 -0.64
CA ILE A 145 18.69 -8.30 -0.34
C ILE A 145 19.76 -8.12 -1.40
N ASP A 146 20.92 -7.58 -1.04
CA ASP A 146 22.02 -7.30 -1.99
C ASP A 146 23.16 -8.34 -1.92
N ASP A 147 23.14 -9.25 -0.94
CA ASP A 147 24.16 -10.29 -0.81
C ASP A 147 23.88 -11.42 -1.80
N ILE A 148 24.80 -11.60 -2.76
CA ILE A 148 24.77 -12.67 -3.75
C ILE A 148 24.62 -14.05 -3.08
N ASN A 149 25.29 -14.29 -1.96
CA ASN A 149 25.17 -15.57 -1.26
C ASN A 149 23.77 -15.79 -0.68
N ALA A 150 23.13 -14.71 -0.20
CA ALA A 150 21.77 -14.75 0.31
C ALA A 150 20.74 -15.07 -0.79
N TRP A 151 20.98 -14.66 -2.05
CA TRP A 151 20.13 -15.10 -3.18
C TRP A 151 20.17 -16.61 -3.38
N GLY A 152 21.33 -17.24 -3.16
CA GLY A 152 21.47 -18.70 -3.19
C GLY A 152 20.68 -19.42 -2.09
N GLY A 153 20.40 -18.71 -0.98
CA GLY A 153 19.57 -19.18 0.13
C GLY A 153 18.06 -18.95 -0.03
N TYR A 154 17.59 -18.54 -1.22
CA TYR A 154 16.16 -18.40 -1.51
C TYR A 154 15.37 -19.69 -1.23
N PRO A 155 14.15 -19.64 -0.67
CA PRO A 155 13.42 -18.44 -0.22
C PRO A 155 13.73 -18.02 1.24
N PHE A 156 14.61 -18.74 1.95
CA PHE A 156 14.88 -18.50 3.37
C PHE A 156 15.45 -17.09 3.64
N SER A 157 16.25 -16.56 2.73
CA SER A 157 16.76 -15.19 2.82
C SER A 157 15.65 -14.14 2.86
N ASN A 158 14.55 -14.33 2.11
CA ASN A 158 13.41 -13.42 2.15
C ASN A 158 12.74 -13.40 3.53
N SER A 159 12.75 -14.52 4.26
CA SER A 159 12.15 -14.60 5.60
C SER A 159 13.00 -14.00 6.71
N THR A 160 14.28 -13.73 6.45
CA THR A 160 15.23 -13.26 7.46
C THR A 160 15.68 -11.81 7.25
N ASP A 161 15.79 -11.35 6.00
CA ASP A 161 16.13 -9.95 5.72
C ASP A 161 14.90 -9.03 5.83
N SER A 162 15.02 -8.05 6.72
CA SER A 162 13.92 -7.20 7.13
C SER A 162 13.78 -6.01 6.21
N ILE A 163 12.54 -5.58 5.94
CA ILE A 163 12.24 -4.31 5.26
C ILE A 163 13.08 -3.18 5.87
N HIS A 164 13.66 -2.38 4.98
CA HIS A 164 14.56 -1.28 5.31
C HIS A 164 13.78 -0.03 5.75
N ASP A 165 14.46 0.85 6.50
CA ASP A 165 13.96 2.19 6.82
C ASP A 165 13.80 2.99 5.51
N PRO A 166 12.66 3.66 5.24
CA PRO A 166 11.50 3.94 6.11
C PRO A 166 10.23 3.13 5.80
N GLY A 167 10.36 1.91 5.26
CA GLY A 167 9.24 1.06 4.83
C GLY A 167 8.25 0.64 5.94
N GLN A 168 8.55 0.95 7.20
CA GLN A 168 7.69 0.74 8.37
C GLN A 168 6.67 1.86 8.64
N ALA A 169 6.69 2.96 7.88
CA ALA A 169 5.68 4.01 7.99
C ALA A 169 4.25 3.46 7.74
N TRP A 170 3.28 3.98 8.49
CA TRP A 170 1.91 3.49 8.49
C TRP A 170 1.10 4.02 7.29
N ASN A 171 1.33 5.27 6.91
CA ASN A 171 0.55 6.00 5.92
C ASN A 171 1.00 5.76 4.47
N ILE A 172 2.22 5.26 4.26
CA ILE A 172 2.78 5.02 2.93
C ILE A 172 2.34 3.67 2.33
N LEU A 173 2.56 3.51 1.02
CA LEU A 173 2.63 2.20 0.36
C LEU A 173 4.09 1.74 0.26
N THR A 174 4.45 0.73 1.02
CA THR A 174 5.72 0.01 0.94
C THR A 174 5.59 -1.12 -0.08
N VAL A 175 6.46 -1.14 -1.08
CA VAL A 175 6.38 -2.04 -2.22
C VAL A 175 7.49 -3.08 -2.18
N GLY A 176 7.12 -4.36 -2.12
CA GLY A 176 8.04 -5.48 -2.32
C GLY A 176 8.12 -5.90 -3.79
N ALA A 177 8.95 -6.89 -4.09
CA ALA A 177 9.14 -7.40 -5.44
C ALA A 177 8.67 -8.87 -5.57
N TYR A 178 7.86 -9.15 -6.58
CA TYR A 178 7.60 -10.51 -7.07
C TYR A 178 8.18 -10.67 -8.49
N THR A 179 8.13 -11.86 -9.08
CA THR A 179 8.59 -12.01 -10.45
C THR A 179 7.85 -13.00 -11.35
N GLU A 180 7.48 -12.48 -12.50
CA GLU A 180 7.09 -13.05 -13.79
C GLU A 180 8.24 -13.71 -14.56
N LYS A 181 9.42 -13.12 -14.40
CA LYS A 181 10.56 -13.28 -15.29
C LYS A 181 11.37 -14.50 -14.90
N THR A 182 11.08 -15.61 -15.57
CA THR A 182 11.81 -16.89 -15.37
C THR A 182 12.54 -17.36 -16.61
N ASN A 183 12.29 -16.73 -17.76
CA ASN A 183 12.89 -17.12 -19.03
C ASN A 183 14.26 -16.47 -19.23
N ILE A 184 15.28 -17.30 -19.48
CA ILE A 184 16.66 -16.87 -19.73
C ILE A 184 16.91 -16.98 -21.23
N THR A 185 17.24 -15.86 -21.88
CA THR A 185 17.23 -15.77 -23.36
C THR A 185 18.58 -15.42 -23.98
N GLU A 186 19.55 -15.04 -23.17
CA GLU A 186 20.90 -14.69 -23.61
C GLU A 186 21.62 -15.89 -24.24
N ALA A 187 22.58 -15.62 -25.11
CA ALA A 187 23.47 -16.66 -25.62
C ALA A 187 24.37 -17.18 -24.48
N ASP A 188 24.77 -18.45 -24.56
CA ASP A 188 25.69 -19.11 -23.64
C ASP A 188 25.21 -19.23 -22.17
N THR A 189 23.90 -19.16 -21.92
CA THR A 189 23.30 -19.30 -20.59
C THR A 189 22.56 -20.64 -20.36
N GLN A 190 22.84 -21.68 -21.15
CA GLN A 190 22.12 -22.97 -21.08
C GLN A 190 22.25 -23.69 -19.73
N GLY A 191 23.28 -23.36 -18.93
CA GLY A 191 23.48 -23.89 -17.58
C GLY A 191 22.78 -23.09 -16.47
N TYR A 192 22.06 -22.02 -16.81
CA TYR A 192 21.37 -21.17 -15.85
C TYR A 192 19.88 -21.52 -15.74
N SER A 193 19.35 -21.33 -14.54
CA SER A 193 17.92 -21.39 -14.24
C SER A 193 17.53 -20.22 -13.34
N ALA A 194 16.28 -19.78 -13.41
CA ALA A 194 15.78 -18.77 -12.49
C ALA A 194 15.77 -19.29 -11.03
N VAL A 195 16.07 -18.41 -10.08
CA VAL A 195 16.09 -18.71 -8.64
C VAL A 195 14.66 -18.80 -8.11
N ALA A 196 13.85 -17.77 -8.37
CA ALA A 196 12.44 -17.77 -7.97
C ALA A 196 11.56 -18.39 -9.08
N PRO A 197 10.53 -19.17 -8.70
CA PRO A 197 9.52 -19.66 -9.63
C PRO A 197 8.64 -18.53 -10.18
N PHE A 198 7.93 -18.81 -11.28
CA PHE A 198 6.98 -17.87 -11.90
C PHE A 198 5.89 -17.50 -10.89
N GLY A 199 5.65 -16.21 -10.72
CA GLY A 199 4.68 -15.68 -9.76
C GLY A 199 5.15 -15.74 -8.30
N GLY A 200 6.38 -16.21 -8.02
CA GLY A 200 6.95 -16.24 -6.67
C GLY A 200 7.45 -14.87 -6.20
N LEU A 201 7.82 -14.79 -4.92
CA LEU A 201 8.49 -13.61 -4.38
C LEU A 201 9.88 -13.47 -5.03
N SER A 202 10.30 -12.25 -5.34
CA SER A 202 11.60 -12.01 -5.95
C SER A 202 12.74 -12.29 -4.94
N PRO A 203 13.87 -12.89 -5.36
CA PRO A 203 15.02 -13.10 -4.48
C PRO A 203 15.61 -11.81 -3.91
N PHE A 204 15.32 -10.66 -4.54
CA PHE A 204 15.74 -9.35 -4.05
C PHE A 204 14.88 -8.81 -2.91
N SER A 205 13.65 -9.31 -2.71
CA SER A 205 12.68 -8.67 -1.83
C SER A 205 12.98 -8.92 -0.34
N THR A 206 13.10 -7.86 0.44
CA THR A 206 13.04 -7.94 1.91
C THR A 206 11.59 -8.04 2.40
N THR A 207 11.38 -8.55 3.63
CA THR A 207 10.01 -8.79 4.16
C THR A 207 9.85 -8.27 5.59
N SER A 208 8.62 -8.24 6.11
CA SER A 208 8.38 -7.92 7.53
C SER A 208 8.23 -9.16 8.41
N ARG A 209 8.65 -10.34 7.94
CA ARG A 209 8.48 -11.60 8.68
C ARG A 209 9.07 -11.56 10.10
N THR A 210 10.19 -10.87 10.26
CA THR A 210 10.91 -10.75 11.55
C THR A 210 10.32 -9.68 12.47
N TRP A 211 9.29 -8.95 12.05
CA TRP A 211 8.69 -7.88 12.86
C TRP A 211 7.82 -8.41 13.98
N GLN A 212 7.68 -7.59 15.03
CA GLN A 212 6.75 -7.90 16.12
C GLN A 212 5.31 -7.87 15.62
N LYS A 213 4.47 -8.77 16.16
CA LYS A 213 3.12 -9.06 15.64
C LYS A 213 2.18 -7.86 15.58
N HIS A 214 2.38 -6.84 16.43
CA HIS A 214 1.49 -5.69 16.55
C HIS A 214 1.80 -4.55 15.56
N TRP A 215 2.93 -4.60 14.84
CA TRP A 215 3.26 -3.62 13.82
C TRP A 215 2.43 -3.81 12.55
N PRO A 216 2.28 -2.78 11.69
CA PRO A 216 1.57 -2.90 10.42
C PRO A 216 2.04 -4.07 9.58
N LEU A 217 1.14 -4.67 8.82
CA LEU A 217 1.47 -5.70 7.83
C LEU A 217 2.19 -5.06 6.64
N LYS A 218 3.42 -5.49 6.35
CA LYS A 218 4.27 -4.95 5.27
C LYS A 218 4.99 -6.09 4.49
N PRO A 219 5.39 -5.93 3.22
CA PRO A 219 5.05 -4.78 2.36
C PRO A 219 3.53 -4.69 2.17
N ASP A 220 3.00 -3.59 1.67
CA ASP A 220 1.55 -3.49 1.45
C ASP A 220 1.15 -4.28 0.20
N VAL A 221 1.99 -4.23 -0.84
CA VAL A 221 1.78 -4.90 -2.14
C VAL A 221 3.13 -5.29 -2.75
N VAL A 222 3.10 -6.14 -3.77
CA VAL A 222 4.28 -6.51 -4.57
C VAL A 222 4.05 -6.23 -6.06
N PHE A 223 5.11 -5.79 -6.75
CA PHE A 223 5.13 -5.58 -8.20
C PHE A 223 6.34 -6.29 -8.82
N GLU A 224 6.36 -6.45 -10.15
CA GLU A 224 7.47 -7.09 -10.85
C GLU A 224 8.77 -6.36 -10.51
N GLY A 225 9.72 -7.09 -9.94
CA GLY A 225 11.05 -6.60 -9.62
C GLY A 225 12.16 -7.45 -10.24
N GLY A 226 11.83 -8.37 -11.14
CA GLY A 226 12.79 -9.26 -11.77
C GLY A 226 13.27 -10.38 -10.85
N ASN A 227 14.18 -11.18 -11.40
CA ASN A 227 14.63 -12.43 -10.84
C ASN A 227 16.15 -12.54 -10.89
N VAL A 228 16.68 -13.56 -10.23
CA VAL A 228 18.09 -13.92 -10.21
C VAL A 228 18.24 -15.23 -10.98
N ALA A 229 19.32 -15.38 -11.76
CA ALA A 229 19.69 -16.65 -12.36
C ALA A 229 20.66 -17.40 -11.44
N LYS A 230 20.70 -18.72 -11.50
CA LYS A 230 21.69 -19.55 -10.81
C LYS A 230 22.21 -20.66 -11.71
N ASN A 231 23.48 -21.00 -11.53
CA ASN A 231 24.11 -22.20 -12.07
C ASN A 231 24.92 -22.92 -10.97
N ALA A 232 25.81 -23.84 -11.35
CA ALA A 232 26.66 -24.57 -10.42
C ALA A 232 27.66 -23.70 -9.63
N LEU A 233 28.00 -22.50 -10.12
CA LEU A 233 28.93 -21.58 -9.47
C LEU A 233 28.23 -20.62 -8.49
N GLY A 234 26.94 -20.39 -8.69
CA GLY A 234 26.14 -19.56 -7.80
C GLY A 234 25.14 -18.66 -8.55
N PRO A 235 24.51 -17.74 -7.81
CA PRO A 235 23.53 -16.82 -8.36
C PRO A 235 24.19 -15.61 -9.06
N VAL A 236 23.52 -15.07 -10.07
CA VAL A 236 23.94 -13.91 -10.87
C VAL A 236 22.72 -13.19 -11.46
N THR A 237 22.84 -11.89 -11.71
CA THR A 237 21.82 -11.12 -12.44
C THR A 237 21.97 -11.32 -13.94
N ILE A 238 20.87 -11.48 -14.67
CA ILE A 238 20.83 -11.63 -16.12
C ILE A 238 19.74 -10.69 -16.71
N HIS A 239 19.98 -10.10 -17.88
CA HIS A 239 19.13 -9.02 -18.41
C HIS A 239 17.70 -9.48 -18.73
N SER A 240 17.51 -10.69 -19.25
CA SER A 240 16.18 -11.25 -19.55
C SER A 240 15.31 -11.45 -18.31
N LEU A 241 15.94 -11.48 -17.12
CA LEU A 241 15.27 -11.60 -15.83
C LEU A 241 14.98 -10.24 -15.19
N ASN A 242 15.31 -9.14 -15.86
CA ASN A 242 15.13 -7.77 -15.38
C ASN A 242 14.07 -7.04 -16.23
N LEU A 243 13.66 -5.85 -15.79
CA LEU A 243 12.71 -4.98 -16.50
C LEU A 243 13.46 -4.03 -17.43
N LEU A 244 12.96 -3.84 -18.66
CA LEU A 244 13.56 -2.94 -19.64
C LEU A 244 13.12 -1.49 -19.40
N THR A 245 14.06 -0.56 -19.35
CA THR A 245 13.84 0.86 -19.04
C THR A 245 14.85 1.78 -19.75
N THR A 246 14.77 3.09 -19.50
CA THR A 246 15.62 4.13 -20.10
C THR A 246 17.01 4.20 -19.43
N HIS A 247 18.05 4.38 -20.24
CA HIS A 247 19.44 4.56 -19.79
C HIS A 247 19.80 6.04 -19.67
N HIS A 248 20.72 6.38 -18.76
CA HIS A 248 21.12 7.78 -18.55
C HIS A 248 22.20 8.27 -19.52
N GLU A 249 23.10 7.39 -19.97
CA GLU A 249 24.15 7.73 -20.95
C GLU A 249 23.68 7.45 -22.38
N LEU A 250 23.15 8.48 -23.03
CA LEU A 250 22.53 8.40 -24.36
C LEU A 250 23.52 8.11 -25.48
N THR A 251 24.79 8.47 -25.29
CA THR A 251 25.86 8.21 -26.26
C THR A 251 26.28 6.76 -26.30
N GLU A 252 26.04 6.00 -25.22
CA GLU A 252 26.31 4.58 -25.17
C GLU A 252 25.12 3.76 -25.68
N ARG A 253 23.93 4.00 -25.10
CA ARG A 253 22.69 3.29 -25.42
C ARG A 253 21.47 4.04 -24.88
N LEU A 254 20.32 3.79 -25.47
CA LEU A 254 19.04 4.38 -25.02
C LEU A 254 18.36 3.56 -23.92
N LEU A 255 18.53 2.24 -23.93
CA LEU A 255 17.81 1.33 -23.05
C LEU A 255 18.78 0.53 -22.18
N THR A 256 18.30 0.18 -21.00
CA THR A 256 18.98 -0.68 -20.03
C THR A 256 17.96 -1.54 -19.31
N THR A 257 18.42 -2.44 -18.45
CA THR A 257 17.53 -3.23 -17.58
C THR A 257 17.76 -2.88 -16.12
N THR A 258 16.70 -2.88 -15.33
CA THR A 258 16.73 -2.65 -13.88
C THR A 258 15.86 -3.68 -13.15
N ASN A 259 16.05 -3.85 -11.85
CA ASN A 259 15.37 -4.89 -11.06
C ASN A 259 15.16 -4.45 -9.61
N ALA A 260 14.83 -5.43 -8.78
CA ALA A 260 14.58 -5.36 -7.35
C ALA A 260 13.40 -4.43 -6.96
N THR A 261 13.33 -4.06 -5.68
CA THR A 261 12.19 -3.32 -5.14
C THR A 261 12.10 -1.88 -5.65
N SER A 262 13.19 -1.32 -6.18
CA SER A 262 13.17 -0.03 -6.88
C SER A 262 12.30 -0.09 -8.14
N ALA A 263 12.52 -1.09 -8.99
CA ALA A 263 11.72 -1.28 -10.20
C ALA A 263 10.23 -1.50 -9.88
N ALA A 264 9.95 -2.36 -8.90
CA ALA A 264 8.60 -2.61 -8.41
C ALA A 264 7.91 -1.32 -7.90
N THR A 265 8.65 -0.46 -7.19
CA THR A 265 8.16 0.84 -6.68
C THR A 265 7.81 1.80 -7.82
N ALA A 266 8.61 1.85 -8.88
CA ALA A 266 8.34 2.66 -10.06
C ALA A 266 7.04 2.20 -10.76
N LEU A 267 6.83 0.89 -10.90
CA LEU A 267 5.58 0.33 -11.45
C LEU A 267 4.35 0.63 -10.57
N CYS A 268 4.47 0.51 -9.26
CA CYS A 268 3.41 0.90 -8.33
C CYS A 268 3.06 2.40 -8.45
N SER A 269 4.09 3.24 -8.59
CA SER A 269 3.94 4.68 -8.76
C SER A 269 3.28 5.05 -10.08
N ARG A 270 3.59 4.31 -11.15
CA ARG A 270 2.89 4.41 -12.43
C ARG A 270 1.40 4.08 -12.26
N MET A 271 1.07 2.98 -11.61
CA MET A 271 -0.33 2.59 -11.38
C MET A 271 -1.08 3.66 -10.57
N ALA A 272 -0.48 4.20 -9.52
CA ALA A 272 -1.07 5.29 -8.74
C ALA A 272 -1.31 6.55 -9.59
N ALA A 273 -0.33 6.96 -10.40
CA ALA A 273 -0.46 8.12 -11.28
C ALA A 273 -1.55 7.92 -12.34
N GLN A 274 -1.70 6.71 -12.88
CA GLN A 274 -2.76 6.37 -13.82
C GLN A 274 -4.15 6.43 -13.17
N LEU A 275 -4.29 5.93 -11.93
CA LEU A 275 -5.54 6.04 -11.17
C LEU A 275 -5.89 7.49 -10.88
N MET A 276 -4.92 8.31 -10.46
CA MET A 276 -5.11 9.74 -10.22
C MET A 276 -5.46 10.51 -11.50
N ALA A 277 -4.85 10.16 -12.63
CA ALA A 277 -5.17 10.78 -13.91
C ALA A 277 -6.59 10.45 -14.39
N GLN A 278 -7.05 9.21 -14.18
CA GLN A 278 -8.41 8.79 -14.54
C GLN A 278 -9.45 9.38 -13.57
N TYR A 279 -9.13 9.43 -12.28
CA TYR A 279 -10.04 9.87 -11.22
C TYR A 279 -9.38 10.97 -10.36
N PRO A 280 -9.28 12.21 -10.87
CA PRO A 280 -8.54 13.29 -10.22
C PRO A 280 -9.13 13.74 -8.88
N ASN A 281 -10.38 13.41 -8.58
CA ASN A 281 -11.02 13.81 -7.32
C ASN A 281 -10.82 12.79 -6.18
N LEU A 282 -10.13 11.67 -6.42
CA LEU A 282 -9.84 10.70 -5.37
C LEU A 282 -8.77 11.22 -4.42
N TRP A 283 -9.00 10.99 -3.14
CA TRP A 283 -8.05 11.26 -2.07
C TRP A 283 -6.88 10.27 -2.13
N PRO A 284 -5.70 10.65 -1.61
CA PRO A 284 -4.56 9.75 -1.43
C PRO A 284 -4.91 8.43 -0.74
N GLU A 285 -5.73 8.49 0.30
CA GLU A 285 -6.22 7.34 1.05
C GLU A 285 -7.00 6.37 0.15
N THR A 286 -7.78 6.90 -0.79
CA THR A 286 -8.61 6.12 -1.72
C THR A 286 -7.78 5.48 -2.81
N VAL A 287 -6.82 6.20 -3.39
CA VAL A 287 -5.89 5.62 -4.37
C VAL A 287 -5.05 4.51 -3.72
N ARG A 288 -4.58 4.74 -2.48
CA ARG A 288 -3.91 3.71 -1.68
C ARG A 288 -4.79 2.48 -1.46
N ALA A 289 -6.06 2.69 -1.10
CA ALA A 289 -7.02 1.62 -0.91
C ALA A 289 -7.28 0.86 -2.21
N LEU A 290 -7.47 1.53 -3.35
CA LEU A 290 -7.74 0.89 -4.65
C LEU A 290 -6.61 -0.04 -5.08
N ILE A 291 -5.35 0.40 -4.93
CA ILE A 291 -4.18 -0.42 -5.25
C ILE A 291 -4.22 -1.72 -4.45
N VAL A 292 -4.42 -1.63 -3.14
CA VAL A 292 -4.45 -2.79 -2.24
C VAL A 292 -5.71 -3.63 -2.42
N HIS A 293 -6.85 -3.01 -2.69
CA HIS A 293 -8.13 -3.68 -2.93
C HIS A 293 -8.10 -4.50 -4.22
N SER A 294 -7.35 -4.02 -5.22
CA SER A 294 -7.15 -4.72 -6.49
C SER A 294 -6.09 -5.81 -6.46
N ALA A 295 -5.42 -6.04 -5.33
CA ALA A 295 -4.33 -7.01 -5.24
C ALA A 295 -4.80 -8.45 -4.96
N GLU A 296 -4.17 -9.42 -5.61
CA GLU A 296 -4.37 -10.84 -5.35
C GLU A 296 -3.02 -11.56 -5.20
N TRP A 297 -2.98 -12.56 -4.33
CA TRP A 297 -1.82 -13.47 -4.27
C TRP A 297 -1.83 -14.42 -5.45
N THR A 298 -0.68 -14.60 -6.08
CA THR A 298 -0.48 -15.66 -7.06
C THR A 298 -0.60 -17.02 -6.40
N GLU A 299 -0.86 -18.06 -7.19
CA GLU A 299 -0.87 -19.43 -6.70
C GLU A 299 0.49 -19.85 -6.12
N GLN A 300 1.58 -19.35 -6.70
CA GLN A 300 2.93 -19.61 -6.20
C GLN A 300 3.18 -18.95 -4.83
N MET A 301 2.72 -17.72 -4.61
CA MET A 301 2.83 -17.06 -3.29
C MET A 301 2.08 -17.83 -2.20
N LYS A 302 0.86 -18.31 -2.52
CA LYS A 302 0.10 -19.15 -1.60
C LYS A 302 0.83 -20.46 -1.33
N ALA A 303 1.32 -21.13 -2.37
CA ALA A 303 2.08 -22.38 -2.23
C ALA A 303 3.34 -22.21 -1.36
N ASP A 304 4.03 -21.07 -1.46
CA ASP A 304 5.27 -20.80 -0.74
C ASP A 304 5.03 -20.43 0.74
N PHE A 305 3.96 -19.68 1.04
CA PHE A 305 3.80 -19.03 2.34
C PHE A 305 2.46 -19.26 3.06
N LEU A 306 1.49 -19.94 2.45
CA LEU A 306 0.21 -20.28 3.06
C LEU A 306 0.16 -21.79 3.38
N ASP A 307 -0.07 -22.12 4.65
CA ASP A 307 -0.27 -23.52 5.07
C ASP A 307 -1.62 -24.04 4.54
N VAL A 308 -1.69 -25.34 4.24
CA VAL A 308 -2.89 -26.04 3.74
C VAL A 308 -4.11 -25.85 4.66
N ARG A 309 -3.90 -25.59 5.96
CA ARG A 309 -4.98 -25.36 6.93
C ARG A 309 -5.56 -23.96 6.90
N GLU A 310 -4.87 -23.01 6.25
CA GLU A 310 -5.31 -21.62 6.05
C GLU A 310 -5.82 -20.90 7.31
N ARG A 311 -5.11 -21.01 8.43
CA ARG A 311 -5.50 -20.28 9.65
C ARG A 311 -5.07 -18.81 9.53
N SER A 312 -5.65 -17.94 10.35
CA SER A 312 -5.30 -16.51 10.37
C SER A 312 -3.80 -16.24 10.56
N GLY A 313 -3.09 -17.06 11.36
CA GLY A 313 -1.63 -16.96 11.51
C GLY A 313 -0.85 -17.32 10.24
N ASP A 314 -1.41 -18.17 9.38
CA ASP A 314 -0.84 -18.58 8.11
C ASP A 314 -1.04 -17.46 7.06
N TYR A 315 -2.19 -16.77 7.08
CA TYR A 315 -2.38 -15.53 6.31
C TYR A 315 -1.48 -14.39 6.77
N GLN A 316 -1.24 -14.25 8.08
CA GLN A 316 -0.23 -13.30 8.55
C GLN A 316 1.15 -13.63 7.96
N HIS A 317 1.52 -14.91 7.88
CA HIS A 317 2.79 -15.33 7.29
C HIS A 317 2.89 -14.93 5.81
N LEU A 318 1.85 -15.21 5.02
CA LEU A 318 1.75 -14.83 3.62
C LEU A 318 1.87 -13.31 3.43
N ILE A 319 1.08 -12.51 4.16
CA ILE A 319 1.07 -11.05 4.02
C ILE A 319 2.42 -10.44 4.42
N ARG A 320 3.05 -10.97 5.46
CA ARG A 320 4.38 -10.50 5.90
C ARG A 320 5.47 -10.67 4.83
N HIS A 321 5.27 -11.57 3.87
CA HIS A 321 6.18 -11.79 2.72
C HIS A 321 5.71 -11.03 1.47
N CYS A 322 4.44 -11.14 1.11
CA CYS A 322 3.92 -10.74 -0.20
C CYS A 322 2.96 -9.54 -0.15
N GLY A 323 2.74 -8.94 1.02
CA GLY A 323 1.68 -7.96 1.23
C GLY A 323 0.31 -8.53 0.90
N PHE A 324 -0.60 -7.70 0.40
CA PHE A 324 -1.91 -8.14 -0.10
C PHE A 324 -1.85 -8.76 -1.51
N GLY A 325 -0.64 -8.98 -2.05
CA GLY A 325 -0.42 -9.60 -3.36
C GLY A 325 -0.08 -8.60 -4.46
N VAL A 326 -0.36 -8.99 -5.70
CA VAL A 326 -0.06 -8.24 -6.93
C VAL A 326 -1.29 -7.43 -7.33
N PRO A 327 -1.23 -6.08 -7.31
CA PRO A 327 -2.31 -5.22 -7.80
C PRO A 327 -2.57 -5.41 -9.29
N ASN A 328 -3.82 -5.22 -9.69
CA ASN A 328 -4.22 -5.23 -11.11
C ASN A 328 -4.85 -3.89 -11.48
N LEU A 329 -4.25 -3.20 -12.48
CA LEU A 329 -4.69 -1.87 -12.90
C LEU A 329 -6.11 -1.88 -13.46
N GLU A 330 -6.46 -2.86 -14.31
CA GLU A 330 -7.80 -2.94 -14.91
C GLU A 330 -8.87 -3.13 -13.83
N ARG A 331 -8.62 -4.02 -12.86
CA ARG A 331 -9.50 -4.21 -11.70
C ARG A 331 -9.61 -2.96 -10.85
N ALA A 332 -8.52 -2.26 -10.59
CA ALA A 332 -8.56 -1.00 -9.83
C ALA A 332 -9.37 0.08 -10.55
N LEU A 333 -9.19 0.23 -11.87
CA LEU A 333 -9.96 1.16 -12.69
C LEU A 333 -11.44 0.77 -12.74
N TRP A 334 -11.72 -0.51 -12.92
CA TRP A 334 -13.07 -1.07 -12.93
C TRP A 334 -13.78 -0.83 -11.59
N SER A 335 -13.13 -1.19 -10.47
CA SER A 335 -13.64 -0.93 -9.11
C SER A 335 -13.97 0.54 -8.88
N ALA A 336 -13.20 1.47 -9.45
CA ALA A 336 -13.47 2.89 -9.33
C ALA A 336 -14.65 3.40 -10.20
N SER A 337 -15.01 2.67 -11.26
CA SER A 337 -16.13 3.02 -12.16
C SER A 337 -17.41 2.20 -11.95
N ASN A 338 -17.35 1.09 -11.23
CA ASN A 338 -18.41 0.09 -11.24
C ASN A 338 -19.37 0.22 -10.05
N SER A 339 -20.67 0.15 -10.32
CA SER A 339 -21.74 0.18 -9.30
C SER A 339 -21.65 -0.95 -8.28
N LEU A 340 -21.06 -2.11 -8.64
CA LEU A 340 -20.77 -3.23 -7.75
C LEU A 340 -19.66 -2.94 -6.72
N THR A 341 -18.99 -1.80 -6.83
CA THR A 341 -18.02 -1.32 -5.85
C THR A 341 -18.51 -0.06 -5.18
N LEU A 342 -18.68 -0.09 -3.86
CA LEU A 342 -18.93 1.11 -3.06
C LEU A 342 -17.60 1.76 -2.71
N ILE A 343 -17.40 3.02 -3.12
CA ILE A 343 -16.28 3.87 -2.67
C ILE A 343 -16.84 5.02 -1.85
N VAL A 344 -16.41 5.11 -0.60
CA VAL A 344 -16.75 6.21 0.32
C VAL A 344 -15.49 6.96 0.69
N GLN A 345 -15.55 8.29 0.58
CA GLN A 345 -14.56 9.23 1.12
C GLN A 345 -15.27 10.14 2.10
N ASP A 346 -14.89 10.07 3.37
CA ASP A 346 -15.65 10.74 4.43
C ASP A 346 -14.76 11.09 5.62
N GLU A 347 -15.26 11.94 6.50
CA GLU A 347 -14.56 12.46 7.67
C GLU A 347 -15.37 12.18 8.94
N LEU A 348 -14.74 11.60 9.96
CA LEU A 348 -15.35 11.41 11.28
C LEU A 348 -14.51 12.08 12.36
N GLN A 349 -15.13 12.55 13.44
CA GLN A 349 -14.45 13.05 14.63
C GLN A 349 -14.27 11.92 15.65
N PRO A 350 -13.04 11.40 15.86
CA PRO A 350 -12.83 10.21 16.67
C PRO A 350 -13.15 10.41 18.15
N PHE A 351 -12.80 11.58 18.69
CA PHE A 351 -12.88 11.88 20.11
C PHE A 351 -13.60 13.21 20.39
N VAL A 352 -14.02 13.41 21.63
CA VAL A 352 -14.53 14.68 22.13
C VAL A 352 -14.20 14.82 23.60
N ARG A 353 -13.99 16.05 24.04
CA ARG A 353 -13.84 16.37 25.46
C ARG A 353 -14.90 17.40 25.85
N GLU A 354 -15.95 16.92 26.52
CA GLU A 354 -17.11 17.74 26.90
C GLU A 354 -16.78 18.76 28.01
N ASP A 355 -15.89 18.39 28.95
CA ASP A 355 -15.51 19.23 30.08
C ASP A 355 -13.98 19.33 30.22
N ASP A 356 -13.48 20.51 30.64
CA ASP A 356 -12.05 20.77 30.91
C ASP A 356 -11.42 19.87 31.97
N LYS A 357 -12.24 19.21 32.80
CA LYS A 357 -11.80 18.23 33.81
C LYS A 357 -12.02 16.78 33.37
N GLY A 358 -12.80 16.54 32.31
CA GLY A 358 -13.13 15.21 31.81
C GLY A 358 -11.98 14.53 31.06
N GLU A 359 -12.03 13.21 30.96
CA GLU A 359 -11.26 12.43 29.98
C GLU A 359 -11.91 12.56 28.59
N PRO A 360 -11.14 12.76 27.51
CA PRO A 360 -11.68 12.64 26.16
C PRO A 360 -12.33 11.27 25.97
N LYS A 361 -13.52 11.24 25.39
CA LYS A 361 -14.29 10.03 25.06
C LYS A 361 -14.33 9.84 23.56
N LEU A 362 -14.70 8.65 23.10
CA LEU A 362 -15.04 8.43 21.70
C LEU A 362 -16.32 9.20 21.35
N ARG A 363 -16.44 9.65 20.11
CA ARG A 363 -17.54 10.52 19.67
C ARG A 363 -18.35 9.90 18.54
N GLU A 364 -17.79 9.87 17.32
CA GLU A 364 -18.55 9.48 16.13
C GLU A 364 -18.27 8.03 15.72
N MET A 365 -19.30 7.39 15.17
CA MET A 365 -19.24 6.11 14.46
C MET A 365 -20.14 6.25 13.24
N HIS A 366 -19.63 5.89 12.07
CA HIS A 366 -20.38 5.97 10.82
C HIS A 366 -20.98 4.60 10.52
N LEU A 367 -22.27 4.59 10.18
CA LEU A 367 -22.97 3.42 9.69
C LEU A 367 -23.30 3.63 8.21
N HIS A 368 -22.67 2.83 7.36
CA HIS A 368 -22.87 2.85 5.92
C HIS A 368 -23.89 1.79 5.55
N SER A 369 -25.03 2.22 5.02
CA SER A 369 -25.97 1.32 4.35
C SER A 369 -25.34 0.86 3.03
N LEU A 370 -25.18 -0.45 2.88
CA LEU A 370 -24.55 -1.02 1.70
C LEU A 370 -25.62 -1.22 0.62
N PRO A 371 -25.43 -0.71 -0.61
CA PRO A 371 -26.42 -0.77 -1.68
C PRO A 371 -26.45 -2.16 -2.34
N TRP A 372 -26.62 -3.21 -1.53
CA TRP A 372 -26.66 -4.59 -2.00
C TRP A 372 -27.92 -4.85 -2.82
N PRO A 373 -27.82 -5.53 -3.97
CA PRO A 373 -28.97 -5.89 -4.77
C PRO A 373 -29.60 -7.12 -4.11
N GLN A 374 -30.34 -6.88 -3.02
CA GLN A 374 -30.85 -7.94 -2.13
C GLN A 374 -31.60 -9.02 -2.90
N GLU A 375 -32.50 -8.65 -3.81
CA GLU A 375 -33.26 -9.61 -4.62
C GLU A 375 -32.34 -10.47 -5.49
N ALA A 376 -31.38 -9.86 -6.18
CA ALA A 376 -30.45 -10.58 -7.04
C ALA A 376 -29.53 -11.52 -6.25
N LEU A 377 -29.03 -11.08 -5.09
CA LEU A 377 -28.24 -11.92 -4.19
C LEU A 377 -29.07 -13.06 -3.57
N MET A 378 -30.33 -12.80 -3.22
CA MET A 378 -31.25 -13.83 -2.74
C MET A 378 -31.57 -14.87 -3.81
N ASN A 379 -31.71 -14.46 -5.08
CA ASN A 379 -31.92 -15.36 -6.21
C ASN A 379 -30.71 -16.29 -6.46
N LEU A 380 -29.50 -15.83 -6.16
CA LEU A 380 -28.29 -16.66 -6.20
C LEU A 380 -28.22 -17.69 -5.06
N GLY A 381 -29.04 -17.54 -4.01
CA GLY A 381 -29.23 -18.50 -2.93
C GLY A 381 -27.92 -18.93 -2.25
N GLU A 382 -27.63 -20.23 -2.35
CA GLU A 382 -26.45 -20.88 -1.74
C GLU A 382 -25.15 -20.69 -2.54
N THR A 383 -25.17 -19.90 -3.62
CA THR A 383 -23.95 -19.60 -4.39
C THR A 383 -22.92 -18.92 -3.48
N MET A 384 -21.71 -19.45 -3.45
CA MET A 384 -20.62 -18.85 -2.68
C MET A 384 -20.13 -17.57 -3.35
N VAL A 385 -20.05 -16.51 -2.57
CA VAL A 385 -19.62 -15.17 -3.01
C VAL A 385 -18.58 -14.63 -2.05
N GLU A 386 -17.81 -13.66 -2.55
CA GLU A 386 -16.81 -12.94 -1.75
C GLU A 386 -17.20 -11.48 -1.63
N MET A 387 -17.03 -10.92 -0.44
CA MET A 387 -17.09 -9.48 -0.21
C MET A 387 -15.74 -9.02 0.33
N ARG A 388 -15.04 -8.18 -0.43
CA ARG A 388 -13.79 -7.57 0.00
C ARG A 388 -14.07 -6.19 0.59
N VAL A 389 -13.48 -5.90 1.75
CA VAL A 389 -13.54 -4.57 2.37
C VAL A 389 -12.12 -4.07 2.55
N THR A 390 -11.85 -2.84 2.09
CA THR A 390 -10.58 -2.14 2.30
C THR A 390 -10.84 -0.78 2.92
N LEU A 391 -10.27 -0.53 4.10
CA LEU A 391 -10.31 0.73 4.83
C LEU A 391 -8.91 1.33 4.85
N SER A 392 -8.80 2.60 4.47
CA SER A 392 -7.54 3.35 4.42
C SER A 392 -7.74 4.71 5.07
N TYR A 393 -6.88 5.07 6.01
CA TYR A 393 -6.88 6.37 6.67
C TYR A 393 -5.44 6.77 7.04
N PHE A 394 -5.18 8.05 7.24
CA PHE A 394 -3.87 8.52 7.66
C PHE A 394 -3.85 8.92 9.13
N ILE A 395 -2.77 8.53 9.82
CA ILE A 395 -2.53 8.87 11.22
C ILE A 395 -1.50 9.97 11.34
N GLU A 396 -1.59 10.80 12.38
CA GLU A 396 -0.47 11.65 12.77
C GLU A 396 0.47 10.82 13.67
N PRO A 397 1.78 10.78 13.39
CA PRO A 397 2.73 9.93 14.11
C PRO A 397 3.20 10.55 15.43
N SER A 398 3.62 9.70 16.37
CA SER A 398 4.17 10.10 17.67
C SER A 398 5.48 9.34 17.97
N PRO A 399 6.61 9.74 17.34
CA PRO A 399 7.86 8.96 17.34
C PRO A 399 8.51 8.82 18.72
N GLY A 400 8.49 9.87 19.56
CA GLY A 400 9.17 9.88 20.87
C GLY A 400 8.53 8.97 21.94
N ILE A 401 7.50 8.22 21.59
CA ILE A 401 6.79 7.33 22.52
C ILE A 401 7.29 5.89 22.46
N VAL A 402 7.76 5.42 21.30
CA VAL A 402 8.04 3.99 21.11
C VAL A 402 9.20 3.50 22.00
N GLU A 403 10.00 4.43 22.53
CA GLU A 403 11.05 4.17 23.53
C GLU A 403 10.53 3.92 24.96
N ARG A 404 9.27 4.28 25.25
CA ARG A 404 8.67 4.20 26.60
C ARG A 404 7.74 2.99 26.81
N GLY A 405 7.67 2.09 25.83
CA GLY A 405 6.86 0.86 25.84
C GLY A 405 5.53 0.99 25.08
N ALA A 406 5.17 -0.07 24.35
CA ALA A 406 3.99 -0.14 23.45
C ALA A 406 2.64 -0.37 24.18
N GLY A 407 2.55 -0.03 25.47
CA GLY A 407 1.38 -0.31 26.31
C GLY A 407 0.67 0.94 26.83
N GLY A 408 -0.65 0.97 26.73
CA GLY A 408 -1.50 1.98 27.41
C GLY A 408 -1.49 3.37 26.77
N ARG A 409 -1.10 4.39 27.55
CA ARG A 409 -1.16 5.84 27.23
C ARG A 409 -0.28 6.25 26.04
N TYR A 410 0.59 5.35 25.59
CA TYR A 410 1.74 5.56 24.73
C TYR A 410 1.54 4.85 23.40
N ARG A 411 0.89 5.54 22.44
CA ARG A 411 0.56 5.03 21.09
C ARG A 411 1.25 5.83 20.00
N TYR A 412 1.64 5.16 18.92
CA TYR A 412 2.27 5.80 17.77
C TYR A 412 1.24 6.59 16.95
N GLU A 413 0.08 5.99 16.74
CA GLU A 413 -1.04 6.52 15.98
C GLU A 413 -1.86 7.56 16.75
N SER A 414 -2.27 8.61 16.07
CA SER A 414 -3.19 9.65 16.57
C SER A 414 -4.54 9.09 16.98
N HIS A 415 -5.06 8.20 16.15
CA HIS A 415 -6.33 7.50 16.28
C HIS A 415 -6.19 6.17 15.50
N GLY A 416 -6.96 5.16 15.88
CA GLY A 416 -7.20 4.00 15.02
C GLY A 416 -8.63 4.03 14.51
N LEU A 417 -8.87 3.57 13.29
CA LEU A 417 -10.21 3.29 12.77
C LEU A 417 -10.34 1.78 12.56
N ARG A 418 -11.52 1.24 12.82
CA ARG A 418 -11.86 -0.16 12.57
C ARG A 418 -13.16 -0.23 11.79
N PHE A 419 -13.32 -1.31 11.04
CA PHE A 419 -14.59 -1.64 10.42
C PHE A 419 -15.17 -2.94 10.97
N ASP A 420 -16.49 -3.06 10.88
CA ASP A 420 -17.17 -4.32 11.01
C ASP A 420 -18.48 -4.32 10.24
N VAL A 421 -18.99 -5.50 9.91
CA VAL A 421 -20.21 -5.65 9.12
C VAL A 421 -21.28 -6.31 9.98
N LYS A 422 -22.53 -5.87 9.82
CA LYS A 422 -23.72 -6.51 10.38
C LYS A 422 -23.73 -7.99 9.97
N ARG A 423 -24.05 -8.88 10.90
CA ARG A 423 -24.17 -10.32 10.60
C ARG A 423 -25.53 -10.65 9.98
N PRO A 424 -25.67 -11.81 9.30
CA PRO A 424 -26.99 -12.33 8.96
C PRO A 424 -27.87 -12.40 10.21
N GLU A 425 -29.14 -12.05 10.08
CA GLU A 425 -30.18 -12.07 11.14
C GLU A 425 -29.96 -11.11 12.33
N GLU A 426 -28.82 -10.43 12.43
CA GLU A 426 -28.56 -9.43 13.47
C GLU A 426 -29.41 -8.19 13.25
N LYS A 427 -30.12 -7.67 14.26
CA LYS A 427 -30.86 -6.41 14.07
C LYS A 427 -29.90 -5.22 14.07
N PRO A 428 -30.21 -4.10 13.38
CA PRO A 428 -29.35 -2.92 13.37
C PRO A 428 -29.00 -2.39 14.77
N ASP A 429 -29.95 -2.42 15.71
CA ASP A 429 -29.71 -1.99 17.10
C ASP A 429 -28.78 -2.94 17.86
N ASP A 430 -28.92 -4.26 17.64
CA ASP A 430 -28.04 -5.27 18.23
C ASP A 430 -26.62 -5.14 17.67
N PHE A 431 -26.51 -4.87 16.36
CA PHE A 431 -25.23 -4.55 15.71
C PHE A 431 -24.57 -3.34 16.35
N ARG A 432 -25.32 -2.24 16.50
CA ARG A 432 -24.83 -1.02 17.16
C ARG A 432 -24.38 -1.30 18.59
N ALA A 433 -25.17 -2.05 19.36
CA ALA A 433 -24.84 -2.44 20.73
C ALA A 433 -23.56 -3.29 20.78
N ARG A 434 -23.38 -4.22 19.85
CA ARG A 434 -22.17 -5.05 19.72
C ARG A 434 -20.93 -4.21 19.44
N ILE A 435 -21.00 -3.23 18.54
CA ILE A 435 -19.88 -2.32 18.27
C ILE A 435 -19.55 -1.46 19.49
N ASN A 436 -20.56 -0.88 20.14
CA ASN A 436 -20.38 -0.11 21.38
C ASN A 436 -19.75 -0.94 22.50
N GLN A 437 -20.10 -2.23 22.60
CA GLN A 437 -19.47 -3.13 23.56
C GLN A 437 -17.99 -3.37 23.24
N ARG A 438 -17.67 -3.68 21.98
CA ARG A 438 -16.28 -3.89 21.54
C ARG A 438 -15.41 -2.66 21.77
N VAL A 439 -15.97 -1.49 21.51
CA VAL A 439 -15.32 -0.21 21.78
C VAL A 439 -14.96 -0.10 23.26
N ARG A 440 -15.89 -0.38 24.17
CA ARG A 440 -15.66 -0.36 25.62
C ARG A 440 -14.60 -1.38 26.04
N ASP A 441 -14.74 -2.63 25.59
CA ASP A 441 -13.79 -3.69 25.90
C ASP A 441 -12.36 -3.35 25.43
N ALA A 442 -12.24 -2.67 24.29
CA ALA A 442 -10.95 -2.24 23.75
C ALA A 442 -10.31 -1.10 24.56
N GLU A 443 -11.12 -0.24 25.18
CA GLU A 443 -10.63 0.80 26.10
C GLU A 443 -10.16 0.21 27.43
N ASP A 444 -10.86 -0.79 27.95
CA ASP A 444 -10.54 -1.46 29.21
C ASP A 444 -9.40 -2.49 29.08
N GLY A 445 -8.90 -2.72 27.87
CA GLY A 445 -7.89 -3.74 27.57
C GLY A 445 -8.38 -5.18 27.79
N SER A 446 -9.69 -5.36 27.96
CA SER A 446 -10.37 -6.64 28.19
C SER A 446 -10.88 -7.29 26.90
N TYR A 447 -10.72 -6.61 25.75
CA TYR A 447 -11.13 -7.15 24.46
C TYR A 447 -10.32 -8.40 24.07
N THR A 448 -10.94 -9.57 24.19
CA THR A 448 -10.37 -10.88 23.87
C THR A 448 -10.74 -11.38 22.47
N GLY A 449 -11.24 -10.51 21.58
CA GLY A 449 -11.62 -10.92 20.22
C GLY A 449 -13.01 -11.57 20.12
N GLY A 450 -13.97 -11.13 20.93
CA GLY A 450 -15.29 -11.75 21.06
C GLY A 450 -16.21 -11.60 19.82
N GLY A 451 -16.75 -12.74 19.38
CA GLY A 451 -17.75 -12.85 18.32
C GLY A 451 -17.13 -12.90 16.92
N SER A 452 -16.30 -13.90 16.65
CA SER A 452 -15.70 -14.08 15.33
C SER A 452 -16.77 -14.57 14.35
N ASP A 453 -17.04 -13.74 13.35
CA ASP A 453 -17.58 -14.23 12.09
C ASP A 453 -16.42 -14.93 11.38
N TYR A 454 -16.44 -16.26 11.39
CA TYR A 454 -15.35 -17.12 10.92
C TYR A 454 -15.18 -17.11 9.40
N ASN A 455 -16.14 -16.52 8.69
CA ASN A 455 -16.11 -16.39 7.25
C ASN A 455 -15.18 -15.27 6.77
N TRP A 456 -14.59 -14.48 7.69
CA TRP A 456 -13.52 -13.53 7.37
C TRP A 456 -12.17 -14.24 7.32
N GLN A 457 -11.42 -14.01 6.26
CA GLN A 457 -10.13 -14.62 5.99
C GLN A 457 -9.07 -14.24 7.04
N LEU A 458 -8.96 -12.96 7.38
CA LEU A 458 -8.00 -12.47 8.39
C LEU A 458 -8.63 -12.34 9.78
N GLY A 459 -9.87 -11.84 9.81
CA GLY A 459 -10.60 -11.55 11.03
C GLY A 459 -10.07 -10.34 11.82
N ALA A 460 -10.81 -9.95 12.85
CA ALA A 460 -10.58 -8.70 13.60
C ALA A 460 -9.21 -8.61 14.30
N GLY A 461 -8.59 -9.75 14.64
CA GLY A 461 -7.28 -9.76 15.30
C GLY A 461 -6.13 -9.38 14.37
N LEU A 462 -6.22 -9.68 13.08
CA LEU A 462 -5.15 -9.48 12.11
C LEU A 462 -5.40 -8.29 11.18
N ARG A 463 -6.64 -8.04 10.76
CA ARG A 463 -6.96 -7.02 9.75
C ARG A 463 -6.72 -5.58 10.20
N HIS A 464 -6.70 -5.31 11.51
CA HIS A 464 -6.62 -3.95 12.07
C HIS A 464 -5.20 -3.51 12.48
N LEU A 465 -4.17 -4.04 11.83
CA LEU A 465 -2.77 -3.67 12.08
C LEU A 465 -2.33 -2.53 11.14
N GLY A 466 -1.99 -1.36 11.70
CA GLY A 466 -1.63 -0.17 10.92
C GLY A 466 -2.83 0.69 10.54
N SER A 467 -2.68 1.50 9.48
CA SER A 467 -3.71 2.45 9.00
C SER A 467 -4.33 2.08 7.64
N LEU A 468 -4.03 0.88 7.15
CA LEU A 468 -4.57 0.28 5.94
C LEU A 468 -5.02 -1.15 6.24
N HIS A 469 -6.32 -1.40 6.16
CA HIS A 469 -6.94 -2.66 6.51
C HIS A 469 -7.62 -3.23 5.27
N SER A 470 -7.39 -4.49 4.94
CA SER A 470 -8.13 -5.20 3.89
C SER A 470 -8.45 -6.61 4.36
N ASP A 471 -9.68 -7.06 4.17
CA ASP A 471 -10.12 -8.41 4.52
C ASP A 471 -11.20 -8.87 3.55
N THR A 472 -11.29 -10.18 3.36
CA THR A 472 -12.27 -10.80 2.47
C THR A 472 -13.17 -11.69 3.30
N TRP A 473 -14.48 -11.51 3.14
CA TRP A 473 -15.49 -12.39 3.69
C TRP A 473 -16.00 -13.33 2.60
N THR A 474 -16.18 -14.61 2.93
CA THR A 474 -16.68 -15.62 2.00
C THR A 474 -17.91 -16.32 2.60
N GLY A 475 -19.01 -16.35 1.87
CA GLY A 475 -20.26 -16.98 2.34
C GLY A 475 -21.29 -17.07 1.23
N THR A 476 -22.51 -17.48 1.56
CA THR A 476 -23.58 -17.60 0.56
C THR A 476 -24.10 -16.23 0.14
N ALA A 477 -24.60 -16.12 -1.10
CA ALA A 477 -25.18 -14.89 -1.61
C ALA A 477 -26.39 -14.43 -0.77
N ALA A 478 -27.24 -15.36 -0.32
CA ALA A 478 -28.34 -15.07 0.60
C ALA A 478 -27.83 -14.50 1.94
N ALA A 479 -26.76 -15.05 2.51
CA ALA A 479 -26.16 -14.51 3.72
C ALA A 479 -25.57 -13.11 3.48
N LEU A 480 -24.97 -12.85 2.32
CA LEU A 480 -24.46 -11.52 1.97
C LEU A 480 -25.58 -10.47 1.82
N ALA A 481 -26.73 -10.85 1.24
CA ALA A 481 -27.89 -9.99 1.07
C ALA A 481 -28.38 -9.39 2.41
N GLU A 482 -28.26 -10.16 3.49
CA GLU A 482 -28.64 -9.74 4.84
C GLU A 482 -27.58 -8.85 5.52
N ARG A 483 -26.37 -8.72 4.96
CA ARG A 483 -25.25 -7.95 5.54
C ARG A 483 -25.19 -6.53 4.97
N GLY A 484 -26.32 -5.83 5.04
CA GLY A 484 -26.51 -4.51 4.42
C GLY A 484 -26.00 -3.29 5.18
N VAL A 485 -25.22 -3.46 6.27
CA VAL A 485 -24.69 -2.32 7.04
C VAL A 485 -23.25 -2.57 7.46
N LEU A 486 -22.38 -1.59 7.21
CA LEU A 486 -20.99 -1.57 7.68
C LEU A 486 -20.77 -0.40 8.64
N ALA A 487 -20.12 -0.66 9.78
CA ALA A 487 -19.74 0.35 10.74
C ALA A 487 -18.25 0.71 10.62
N ILE A 488 -17.93 2.02 10.60
CA ILE A 488 -16.59 2.55 10.84
C ILE A 488 -16.57 3.21 12.21
N TYR A 489 -15.68 2.78 13.09
CA TYR A 489 -15.61 3.29 14.46
C TYR A 489 -14.16 3.51 14.92
N PRO A 490 -13.93 4.57 15.71
CA PRO A 490 -12.62 4.91 16.23
C PRO A 490 -12.21 4.01 17.41
N VAL A 491 -10.90 3.86 17.59
CA VAL A 491 -10.26 3.32 18.78
C VAL A 491 -9.15 4.25 19.25
N ALA A 492 -8.79 4.12 20.53
CA ALA A 492 -7.88 5.03 21.21
C ALA A 492 -6.54 5.21 20.46
N GLY A 493 -6.09 6.46 20.38
CA GLY A 493 -4.78 6.88 19.91
C GLY A 493 -4.28 8.08 20.73
N TRP A 494 -3.13 8.65 20.37
CA TRP A 494 -2.54 9.72 21.19
C TRP A 494 -3.35 11.01 21.20
N TRP A 495 -4.24 11.28 20.22
CA TRP A 495 -5.18 12.41 20.28
C TRP A 495 -6.08 12.34 21.51
N LYS A 496 -6.47 11.12 21.94
CA LYS A 496 -7.24 10.89 23.17
C LYS A 496 -6.39 11.05 24.43
N THR A 497 -5.16 10.51 24.44
CA THR A 497 -4.35 10.37 25.66
C THR A 497 -3.49 11.59 25.99
N ARG A 498 -3.15 12.43 24.99
CA ARG A 498 -2.32 13.63 25.12
C ARG A 498 -3.15 14.92 25.10
N LYS A 499 -3.97 15.10 26.15
CA LYS A 499 -4.87 16.25 26.31
C LYS A 499 -4.22 17.62 26.14
N LYS A 500 -2.94 17.76 26.51
CA LYS A 500 -2.20 19.03 26.41
C LYS A 500 -2.04 19.52 24.96
N GLU A 501 -2.09 18.61 23.99
CA GLU A 501 -1.97 18.94 22.57
C GLU A 501 -3.29 19.43 21.96
N GLY A 502 -4.42 19.33 22.68
CA GLY A 502 -5.74 19.82 22.21
C GLY A 502 -6.27 19.13 20.95
N ARG A 503 -5.70 17.99 20.53
CA ARG A 503 -6.02 17.32 19.26
C ARG A 503 -7.26 16.42 19.30
N TYR A 504 -7.90 16.26 20.45
CA TYR A 504 -9.08 15.39 20.61
C TYR A 504 -10.30 15.85 19.81
N ASP A 505 -10.39 17.12 19.40
CA ASP A 505 -11.50 17.64 18.58
C ASP A 505 -11.24 17.58 17.07
N LYS A 506 -10.14 16.96 16.63
CA LYS A 506 -9.80 16.82 15.20
C LYS A 506 -10.70 15.80 14.50
N LYS A 507 -10.98 16.07 13.21
CA LYS A 507 -11.57 15.11 12.29
C LYS A 507 -10.49 14.28 11.61
N ALA A 508 -10.84 13.05 11.23
CA ALA A 508 -10.00 12.12 10.49
C ALA A 508 -10.71 11.71 9.19
N ARG A 509 -9.99 11.82 8.08
CA ARG A 509 -10.41 11.28 6.77
C ARG A 509 -10.26 9.77 6.74
N TYR A 510 -11.17 9.12 6.04
CA TYR A 510 -11.01 7.73 5.65
C TYR A 510 -11.59 7.48 4.26
N ALA A 511 -11.01 6.47 3.60
CA ALA A 511 -11.51 5.88 2.39
C ALA A 511 -11.95 4.44 2.68
N LEU A 512 -13.14 4.08 2.23
CA LEU A 512 -13.71 2.74 2.35
C LEU A 512 -14.07 2.24 0.96
N ILE A 513 -13.57 1.06 0.61
CA ILE A 513 -13.86 0.39 -0.65
C ILE A 513 -14.45 -0.98 -0.34
N ILE A 514 -15.60 -1.29 -0.92
CA ILE A 514 -16.26 -2.58 -0.78
C ILE A 514 -16.64 -3.09 -2.16
N SER A 515 -16.26 -4.32 -2.47
CA SER A 515 -16.67 -4.99 -3.72
C SER A 515 -17.21 -6.38 -3.42
N ILE A 516 -18.05 -6.88 -4.33
CA ILE A 516 -18.60 -8.23 -4.31
C ILE A 516 -18.11 -8.96 -5.55
N ARG A 517 -17.68 -10.22 -5.38
CA ARG A 517 -17.31 -11.13 -6.47
C ARG A 517 -18.20 -12.36 -6.44
N THR A 518 -18.71 -12.76 -7.61
CA THR A 518 -19.48 -13.99 -7.81
C THR A 518 -18.80 -14.92 -8.82
N PRO A 519 -19.04 -16.24 -8.77
CA PRO A 519 -18.36 -17.23 -9.62
C PRO A 519 -18.87 -17.31 -11.07
N GLU A 520 -18.99 -16.18 -11.80
CA GLU A 520 -19.40 -16.09 -13.23
C GLU A 520 -20.90 -15.81 -13.54
N THR A 521 -21.54 -14.88 -12.85
CA THR A 521 -22.81 -14.28 -13.31
C THR A 521 -22.69 -12.75 -13.36
N GLU A 522 -21.90 -12.24 -14.30
CA GLU A 522 -21.61 -10.80 -14.45
C GLU A 522 -22.82 -9.95 -14.88
N VAL A 523 -23.88 -10.54 -15.43
CA VAL A 523 -24.86 -9.77 -16.22
C VAL A 523 -26.07 -9.24 -15.42
N ASP A 524 -26.40 -9.80 -14.25
CA ASP A 524 -27.64 -9.44 -13.53
C ASP A 524 -27.45 -8.58 -12.27
N LEU A 525 -26.30 -8.71 -11.58
CA LEU A 525 -26.03 -7.93 -10.36
C LEU A 525 -25.73 -6.45 -10.66
N TYR A 526 -25.03 -6.18 -11.77
CA TYR A 526 -24.62 -4.83 -12.16
C TYR A 526 -25.83 -3.91 -12.39
N ASN A 527 -26.79 -4.36 -13.21
CA ASN A 527 -28.02 -3.60 -13.51
C ASN A 527 -28.88 -3.37 -12.26
N ALA A 528 -28.91 -4.33 -11.33
CA ALA A 528 -29.66 -4.20 -10.09
C ALA A 528 -29.09 -3.14 -9.14
N ILE A 529 -27.76 -3.02 -9.02
CA ILE A 529 -27.14 -2.01 -8.14
C ILE A 529 -27.19 -0.61 -8.75
N GLU A 530 -26.97 -0.46 -10.06
CA GLU A 530 -27.02 0.85 -10.72
C GLU A 530 -28.37 1.55 -10.51
N ASN A 531 -29.47 0.78 -10.58
CA ASN A 531 -30.81 1.27 -10.29
C ASN A 531 -31.01 1.71 -8.83
N LEU A 532 -30.40 1.02 -7.86
CA LEU A 532 -30.53 1.36 -6.42
C LEU A 532 -29.75 2.63 -6.06
N VAL A 533 -28.55 2.81 -6.62
CA VAL A 533 -27.72 3.99 -6.37
C VAL A 533 -28.38 5.25 -6.95
N ALA A 534 -28.96 5.17 -8.15
CA ALA A 534 -29.65 6.29 -8.80
C ALA A 534 -30.90 6.79 -8.04
N ILE A 535 -31.49 5.98 -7.15
CA ILE A 535 -32.65 6.34 -6.33
C ILE A 535 -32.22 7.06 -5.04
N THR A 536 -30.95 6.94 -4.63
CA THR A 536 -30.45 7.44 -3.34
C THR A 536 -29.68 8.76 -3.43
N THR A 537 -29.32 9.19 -4.64
CA THR A 537 -28.84 10.55 -4.98
C THR A 537 -29.99 11.46 -5.38
#